data_AF-A0A7C7W833-F1
#
_entry.id   AF-A0A7C7W833-F1
#
_cell.length_a   1.000
_cell.length_b   1.000
_cell.length_c   1.000
_cell.angle_alpha   90.00
_cell.angle_beta   90.00
_cell.angle_gamma   90.00
#
_symmetry.space_group_name_H-M   'P 1'
#
loop_
_entity.id
_entity.type
_entity.pdbx_description
1 polymer ?
#
loop_
_entity_poly.entity_id
_entity_poly.type
_entity_poly.pdbx_seq_one_letter_code
_entity_poly.pdbx_strand_id
1 'polypeptide(L)'
;MIDRIRHINIEGLSFWIGFVTATIFWWLLRHLIPYVKKAILGIKASFVAARQSMQTSAEQRLRASTLELVQSLHLASPLFSLDEIVIPPRLMAPPISIIPGEEPPLDYVTENVIPYMPEFPELAGA
;
A
#
# COMPACT_ATOMS: atom_id res chain seq x y z
N MET A 1 -35.11 61.61 25.49
CA MET A 1 -35.45 61.11 24.13
C MET A 1 -34.29 61.31 23.13
N ILE A 2 -33.03 61.31 23.60
CA ILE A 2 -31.84 61.55 22.74
C ILE A 2 -30.95 60.30 22.68
N ASP A 3 -31.01 59.41 23.67
CA ASP A 3 -30.20 58.17 23.67
C ASP A 3 -30.64 57.14 22.62
N ARG A 4 -31.94 57.01 22.34
CA ARG A 4 -32.48 56.01 21.40
C ARG A 4 -31.96 56.14 19.96
N ILE A 5 -31.58 57.34 19.53
CA ILE A 5 -31.12 57.62 18.16
C ILE A 5 -29.62 57.26 17.99
N ARG A 6 -28.87 57.25 19.10
CA ARG A 6 -27.44 56.91 19.10
C ARG A 6 -27.20 55.39 19.02
N HIS A 7 -28.05 54.59 19.65
CA HIS A 7 -27.94 53.12 19.61
C HIS A 7 -28.26 52.54 18.22
N ILE A 8 -29.27 53.08 17.53
CA ILE A 8 -29.67 52.63 16.17
C ILE A 8 -28.54 52.83 15.15
N ASN A 9 -27.75 53.90 15.27
CA ASN A 9 -26.61 54.15 14.37
C ASN A 9 -25.44 53.20 14.62
N ILE A 10 -25.18 52.78 15.87
CA ILE A 10 -24.10 51.85 16.21
C ILE A 10 -24.47 50.41 15.78
N GLU A 11 -25.73 50.01 15.98
CA GLU A 11 -26.26 48.71 15.53
C GLU A 11 -26.22 48.59 14.00
N GLY A 12 -26.60 49.63 13.27
CA GLY A 12 -26.53 49.66 11.81
C GLY A 12 -25.09 49.58 11.29
N LEU A 13 -24.14 50.28 11.91
CA LEU A 13 -22.74 50.27 11.50
C LEU A 13 -22.09 48.89 11.76
N SER A 14 -22.37 48.28 12.92
CA SER A 14 -21.88 46.95 13.27
C SER A 14 -22.43 45.87 12.32
N PHE A 15 -23.71 45.98 11.93
CA PHE A 15 -24.33 45.11 10.93
C PHE A 15 -23.63 45.22 9.56
N TRP A 16 -23.35 46.43 9.08
CA TRP A 16 -22.66 46.63 7.81
C TRP A 16 -21.21 46.13 7.82
N ILE A 17 -20.50 46.31 8.92
CA ILE A 17 -19.14 45.77 9.08
C ILE A 17 -19.18 44.23 9.05
N GLY A 18 -20.13 43.61 9.76
CA GLY A 18 -20.35 42.17 9.70
C GLY A 18 -20.67 41.68 8.28
N PHE A 19 -21.53 42.40 7.56
CA PHE A 19 -21.90 42.05 6.19
C PHE A 19 -20.73 42.17 5.20
N VAL A 20 -19.95 43.24 5.29
CA VAL A 20 -18.78 43.47 4.43
C VAL A 20 -17.68 42.43 4.74
N THR A 21 -17.40 42.19 6.01
CA THR A 21 -16.40 41.19 6.42
C THR A 21 -16.79 39.79 5.98
N ALA A 22 -18.06 39.39 6.13
CA ALA A 22 -18.56 38.10 5.66
C ALA A 22 -18.49 37.99 4.13
N THR A 23 -18.82 39.05 3.40
CA THR A 23 -18.78 39.07 1.93
C THR A 23 -17.35 38.94 1.41
N ILE A 24 -16.41 39.68 1.99
CA ILE A 24 -14.99 39.59 1.65
C ILE A 24 -14.45 38.21 1.99
N PHE A 25 -14.78 37.69 3.17
CA PHE A 25 -14.37 36.37 3.61
C PHE A 25 -14.90 35.28 2.67
N TRP A 26 -16.18 35.34 2.29
CA TRP A 26 -16.79 34.41 1.36
C TRP A 26 -16.16 34.46 -0.04
N TRP A 27 -15.89 35.67 -0.53
CA TRP A 27 -15.20 35.88 -1.81
C TRP A 27 -13.77 35.32 -1.80
N LEU A 28 -13.02 35.58 -0.73
CA LEU A 28 -11.67 35.08 -0.53
C LEU A 28 -11.63 33.55 -0.43
N LEU A 29 -12.52 32.95 0.35
CA LEU A 29 -12.66 31.49 0.43
C LEU A 29 -12.95 30.89 -0.95
N ARG A 30 -13.89 31.47 -1.71
CA ARG A 30 -14.23 30.99 -3.05
C ARG A 30 -13.04 31.06 -4.01
N HIS A 31 -12.20 32.08 -3.87
CA HIS A 31 -10.99 32.23 -4.67
C HIS A 31 -9.88 31.22 -4.28
N LEU A 32 -9.81 30.81 -3.01
CA LEU A 32 -8.81 29.87 -2.50
C LEU A 32 -9.14 28.39 -2.77
N ILE A 33 -10.42 28.02 -2.79
CA ILE A 33 -10.89 26.64 -3.06
C ILE A 33 -10.23 25.96 -4.29
N PRO A 34 -10.09 26.59 -5.48
CA PRO A 34 -9.46 25.92 -6.62
C PRO A 34 -7.98 25.59 -6.40
N TYR A 35 -7.25 26.40 -5.63
CA TYR A 35 -5.85 26.14 -5.31
C TYR A 35 -5.71 24.98 -4.32
N VAL A 36 -6.57 24.94 -3.29
CA VAL A 36 -6.60 23.85 -2.31
C VAL A 36 -6.91 22.51 -2.99
N LYS A 37 -7.86 22.49 -3.94
CA LYS A 37 -8.18 21.27 -4.71
C LYS A 37 -6.97 20.73 -5.48
N LYS A 38 -6.19 21.59 -6.13
CA LYS A 38 -4.96 21.20 -6.84
C LYS A 38 -3.89 20.67 -5.87
N ALA A 39 -3.71 21.32 -4.72
CA ALA A 39 -2.76 20.89 -3.70
C ALA A 39 -3.10 19.50 -3.14
N ILE A 40 -4.38 19.24 -2.82
CA ILE A 40 -4.82 17.94 -2.31
C ILE A 40 -4.60 16.83 -3.34
N LEU A 41 -4.86 17.10 -4.62
CA LEU A 41 -4.60 16.13 -5.70
C LEU A 41 -3.11 15.79 -5.81
N GLY A 42 -2.24 16.79 -5.74
CA GLY A 42 -0.78 16.58 -5.75
C GLY A 42 -0.30 15.75 -4.55
N ILE A 43 -0.79 16.05 -3.34
CA ILE A 43 -0.44 15.29 -2.13
C ILE A 43 -0.89 13.83 -2.23
N LYS A 44 -2.10 13.58 -2.72
CA LYS A 44 -2.61 12.21 -2.93
C LYS A 44 -1.77 11.44 -3.95
N ALA A 45 -1.42 12.06 -5.07
CA ALA A 45 -0.57 11.43 -6.09
C ALA A 45 0.81 11.07 -5.52
N SER A 46 1.42 11.98 -4.76
CA SER A 46 2.71 11.74 -4.10
C SER A 46 2.64 10.61 -3.07
N PHE A 47 1.55 10.49 -2.31
CA PHE A 47 1.37 9.42 -1.33
C PHE A 47 1.25 8.04 -1.99
N VAL A 48 0.52 7.95 -3.12
CA VAL A 48 0.41 6.71 -3.90
C VAL A 48 1.77 6.31 -4.48
N ALA A 49 2.50 7.27 -5.07
CA ALA A 49 3.84 7.02 -5.62
C ALA A 49 4.84 6.57 -4.54
N ALA A 50 4.81 7.21 -3.36
CA ALA A 50 5.66 6.83 -2.23
C ALA A 50 5.31 5.44 -1.69
N ARG A 51 4.02 5.09 -1.61
CA ARG A 51 3.60 3.75 -1.22
C ARG A 51 4.10 2.70 -2.20
N GLN A 52 4.04 2.99 -3.50
CA GLN A 52 4.48 2.07 -4.54
C GLN A 52 6.01 1.90 -4.54
N SER A 53 6.78 2.97 -4.33
CA SER A 53 8.24 2.87 -4.21
C SER A 53 8.67 2.11 -2.95
N MET A 54 7.94 2.25 -1.83
CA MET A 54 8.17 1.45 -0.62
C MET A 54 7.91 -0.04 -0.86
N GLN A 55 6.89 -0.39 -1.65
CA GLN A 55 6.62 -1.78 -2.02
C GLN A 55 7.72 -2.36 -2.91
N THR A 56 8.19 -1.60 -3.91
CA THR A 56 9.34 -2.02 -4.74
C THR A 56 10.59 -2.24 -3.90
N SER A 57 10.84 -1.37 -2.91
CA SER A 57 11.98 -1.53 -1.99
C SER A 57 11.86 -2.78 -1.12
N ALA A 58 10.68 -3.08 -0.60
CA ALA A 58 10.43 -4.29 0.19
C ALA A 58 10.65 -5.57 -0.63
N GLU A 59 10.16 -5.60 -1.87
CA GLU A 59 10.37 -6.74 -2.77
C GLU A 59 11.85 -6.90 -3.14
N GLN A 60 12.54 -5.81 -3.47
CA GLN A 60 13.96 -5.86 -3.80
C GLN A 60 14.80 -6.34 -2.61
N ARG A 61 14.46 -5.90 -1.39
CA ARG A 61 15.10 -6.37 -0.16
C ARG A 61 14.84 -7.86 0.07
N LEU A 62 13.60 -8.31 -0.12
CA LEU A 62 13.24 -9.73 -0.01
C LEU A 62 14.08 -10.56 -0.99
N ARG A 63 14.12 -10.18 -2.27
CA ARG A 63 14.91 -10.88 -3.30
C ARG A 63 16.39 -10.95 -2.93
N ALA A 64 16.98 -9.84 -2.46
CA ALA A 64 18.37 -9.80 -2.03
C ALA A 64 18.64 -10.75 -0.85
N SER A 65 17.79 -10.70 0.17
CA SER A 65 17.93 -11.58 1.35
C SER A 65 17.69 -13.06 1.02
N THR A 66 16.76 -13.36 0.11
CA THR A 66 16.54 -14.74 -0.35
C THR A 66 17.76 -15.26 -1.12
N LEU A 67 18.36 -14.45 -2.00
CA LEU A 67 19.57 -14.85 -2.73
C LEU A 67 20.73 -15.11 -1.76
N GLU A 68 20.95 -14.20 -0.81
CA GLU A 68 21.98 -14.36 0.24
C GLU A 68 21.77 -15.64 1.06
N LEU A 69 20.53 -15.89 1.50
CA LEU A 69 20.16 -17.10 2.22
C LEU A 69 20.46 -18.35 1.37
N VAL A 70 19.96 -18.42 0.14
CA VAL A 70 20.10 -19.60 -0.71
C VAL A 70 21.56 -19.85 -1.08
N GLN A 71 22.35 -18.80 -1.35
CA GLN A 71 23.80 -18.91 -1.54
C GLN A 71 24.47 -19.54 -0.33
N SER A 72 24.05 -19.22 0.89
CA SER A 72 24.65 -19.82 2.10
C SER A 72 24.30 -21.30 2.33
N LEU A 73 23.25 -21.83 1.68
CA LEU A 73 22.76 -23.20 1.94
C LEU A 73 23.63 -24.31 1.34
N HIS A 74 24.48 -24.00 0.35
CA HIS A 74 25.32 -25.02 -0.28
C HIS A 74 26.74 -25.06 0.30
N LEU A 75 27.33 -26.26 0.36
CA LEU A 75 28.65 -26.51 0.97
C LEU A 75 29.79 -25.75 0.29
N ALA A 76 29.63 -25.43 -1.00
CA ALA A 76 30.63 -24.75 -1.81
C ALA A 76 30.43 -23.23 -1.88
N SER A 77 29.59 -22.64 -1.00
CA SER A 77 29.23 -21.22 -1.01
C SER A 77 30.39 -20.23 -0.99
N PRO A 78 31.56 -20.50 -0.37
CA PRO A 78 32.69 -19.58 -0.43
C PRO A 78 33.45 -19.62 -1.75
N LEU A 79 33.24 -20.65 -2.59
CA LEU A 79 34.06 -20.92 -3.79
C LEU A 79 33.29 -20.75 -5.10
N PHE A 80 31.98 -21.01 -5.10
CA PHE A 80 31.15 -20.95 -6.30
C PHE A 80 29.89 -20.13 -6.03
N SER A 81 29.49 -19.32 -7.00
CA SER A 81 28.19 -18.65 -6.99
C SER A 81 27.07 -19.62 -7.35
N LEU A 82 25.86 -19.36 -6.85
CA LEU A 82 24.70 -20.22 -7.12
C LEU A 82 24.49 -20.39 -8.63
N ASP A 83 24.61 -19.32 -9.41
CA ASP A 83 24.38 -19.33 -10.86
C ASP A 83 25.31 -20.29 -11.63
N GLU A 84 26.50 -20.58 -11.09
CA GLU A 84 27.46 -21.50 -11.71
C GLU A 84 27.16 -22.97 -11.46
N ILE A 85 26.51 -23.28 -10.33
CA ILE A 85 26.31 -24.65 -9.86
C ILE A 85 24.84 -25.04 -9.70
N VAL A 86 23.91 -24.10 -9.90
CA VAL A 86 22.49 -24.32 -9.69
C VAL A 86 21.98 -25.33 -10.73
N ILE A 87 21.44 -26.43 -10.23
CA ILE A 87 20.65 -27.35 -11.03
C ILE A 87 19.20 -26.98 -10.78
N PRO A 88 18.46 -26.49 -11.79
CA PRO A 88 17.08 -26.05 -11.58
C PRO A 88 16.24 -27.24 -11.09
N PRO A 89 15.48 -27.07 -10.00
CA PRO A 89 14.66 -28.15 -9.46
C PRO A 89 13.57 -28.50 -10.47
N ARG A 90 13.42 -29.81 -10.74
CA ARG A 90 12.35 -30.33 -11.61
C ARG A 90 11.06 -30.64 -10.85
N LEU A 91 11.11 -30.56 -9.52
CA LEU A 91 10.02 -30.85 -8.61
C LEU A 91 9.90 -29.69 -7.62
N MET A 92 8.66 -29.35 -7.27
CA MET A 92 8.33 -28.40 -6.21
C MET A 92 7.86 -29.14 -4.97
N ALA A 93 8.03 -28.50 -3.81
CA ALA A 93 7.43 -28.98 -2.59
C ALA A 93 5.90 -28.80 -2.65
N PRO A 94 5.11 -29.75 -2.12
CA PRO A 94 3.66 -29.60 -2.05
C PRO A 94 3.28 -28.37 -1.20
N PRO A 95 2.26 -27.61 -1.61
CA PRO A 95 1.74 -26.52 -0.80
C PRO A 95 1.13 -27.08 0.49
N ILE A 96 1.40 -26.42 1.61
CA ILE A 96 0.83 -26.81 2.89
C ILE A 96 -0.62 -26.33 2.95
N SER A 97 -1.57 -27.26 2.88
CA SER A 97 -3.00 -26.95 3.01
C SER A 97 -3.38 -26.80 4.48
N ILE A 98 -3.32 -25.57 5.01
CA ILE A 98 -3.76 -25.26 6.38
C ILE A 98 -5.10 -24.52 6.30
N ILE A 99 -6.19 -25.22 6.59
CA ILE A 99 -7.52 -24.60 6.76
C ILE A 99 -7.75 -24.41 8.27
N PRO A 100 -7.83 -23.15 8.77
CA PRO A 100 -8.01 -22.91 10.20
C PRO A 100 -9.33 -23.51 10.70
N GLY A 101 -9.25 -24.43 11.66
CA GLY A 101 -10.41 -25.08 12.28
C GLY A 101 -10.79 -26.43 11.67
N GLU A 102 -10.11 -26.87 10.61
CA GLU A 102 -10.22 -28.23 10.06
C GLU A 102 -8.98 -29.06 10.40
N GLU A 103 -9.18 -30.37 10.59
CA GLU A 103 -8.07 -31.30 10.73
C GLU A 103 -7.41 -31.50 9.36
N PRO A 104 -6.08 -31.47 9.25
CA PRO A 104 -5.41 -31.64 7.97
C PRO A 104 -5.81 -32.97 7.31
N PRO A 105 -5.99 -32.99 5.98
CA PRO A 105 -6.38 -34.22 5.28
C PRO A 105 -5.35 -35.33 5.52
N LEU A 106 -5.83 -36.58 5.62
CA LEU A 106 -4.96 -37.75 5.75
C LEU A 106 -4.10 -37.88 4.49
N ASP A 107 -2.78 -37.94 4.67
CA ASP A 107 -1.81 -38.00 3.58
C ASP A 107 -1.76 -39.43 3.00
N TYR A 108 -2.70 -39.74 2.10
CA TYR A 108 -2.75 -41.05 1.44
C TYR A 108 -1.74 -41.12 0.28
N VAL A 109 -0.94 -42.19 0.25
CA VAL A 109 0.09 -42.41 -0.80
C VAL A 109 -0.50 -42.41 -2.21
N THR A 110 -1.76 -42.83 -2.36
CA THR A 110 -2.50 -42.84 -3.63
C THR A 110 -2.88 -41.46 -4.15
N GLU A 111 -2.96 -40.45 -3.29
CA GLU A 111 -3.27 -39.06 -3.68
C GLU A 111 -2.01 -38.30 -4.13
N ASN A 112 -0.81 -38.83 -3.84
CA ASN A 112 0.49 -38.21 -4.18
C ASN A 112 1.26 -38.94 -5.29
N VAL A 113 0.56 -39.57 -6.25
CA VAL A 113 1.23 -40.30 -7.35
C VAL A 113 1.87 -39.34 -8.35
N ILE A 114 1.26 -38.17 -8.56
CA ILE A 114 1.78 -37.13 -9.46
C ILE A 114 2.50 -36.08 -8.63
N PRO A 115 3.81 -35.86 -8.85
CA PRO A 115 4.55 -34.86 -8.10
C PRO A 115 4.26 -33.44 -8.61
N TYR A 116 4.43 -32.46 -7.74
CA TYR A 116 4.35 -31.04 -8.09
C TYR A 116 5.51 -30.69 -9.02
N MET A 117 5.20 -30.33 -10.27
CA MET A 117 6.19 -29.87 -11.25
C MET A 117 6.09 -28.34 -11.42
N PRO A 118 7.21 -27.62 -11.56
CA PRO A 118 7.21 -26.17 -11.80
C PRO A 118 6.33 -25.73 -12.97
N GLU A 119 6.36 -26.48 -14.07
CA GLU A 119 5.56 -26.19 -15.27
C GLU A 119 4.05 -26.45 -15.10
N PHE A 120 3.67 -27.40 -14.24
CA PHE A 120 2.28 -27.84 -14.05
C PHE A 120 1.99 -28.15 -12.57
N PRO A 121 2.00 -27.15 -11.68
CA PRO A 121 1.79 -27.37 -10.25
C PRO A 121 0.37 -27.87 -9.95
N GLU A 122 -0.61 -27.52 -10.79
CA GLU A 122 -2.02 -27.92 -10.63
C GLU A 122 -2.29 -29.38 -10.96
N LEU A 123 -1.38 -30.08 -11.66
CA LEU A 123 -1.55 -31.51 -11.98
C LEU A 123 -1.23 -32.43 -10.81
N ALA A 124 -0.59 -31.91 -9.77
CA ALA A 124 -0.28 -32.68 -8.58
C ALA A 124 -1.52 -32.77 -7.68
N GLY A 125 -1.81 -33.97 -7.18
CA GLY A 125 -2.96 -34.22 -6.30
C GLY A 125 -4.32 -34.40 -7.01
N ALA A 126 -4.32 -34.70 -8.32
CA ALA A 126 -5.52 -35.11 -9.06
C ALA A 126 -5.85 -36.59 -8.90
#